data_AF-A0A0G2ASJ2-F1
#
_entry.id   AF-A0A0G2ASJ2-F1
#
_cell.length_a   1.000
_cell.length_b   1.000
_cell.length_c   1.000
_cell.angle_alpha   90.00
_cell.angle_beta   90.00
_cell.angle_gamma   90.00
#
_symmetry.space_group_name_H-M   'P 1'
#
loop_
_entity.id
_entity.type
_entity.pdbx_description
1 polymer ?
#
loop_
_entity_poly.entity_id
_entity_poly.type
_entity_poly.pdbx_seq_one_letter_code
_entity_poly.pdbx_strand_id
1 'polypeptide(L)'
;MQTDFACAPIHVDPRGLLLAGIIIGALGVLDDVTTTQVAAVEEVRKANPSSTFRQLYSAGVSVGREHVASMINTLVLAYVGASLPLLLLFSLGGDVPAWVTLNSAFFAEEIVRTLVGSAALLLAVPIATFLAAYGFSKRSFVAA
;
A
#
# COMPACT_ATOMS: atom_id res chain seq x y z
N MET A 1 -15.08 3.58 -50.66
CA MET A 1 -14.18 2.57 -50.02
C MET A 1 -14.12 2.93 -48.56
N GLN A 2 -14.92 2.21 -47.77
CA GLN A 2 -15.16 2.40 -46.36
C GLN A 2 -14.12 1.58 -45.60
N THR A 3 -13.24 2.24 -44.85
CA THR A 3 -12.38 1.56 -43.87
C THR A 3 -12.92 1.89 -42.49
N ASP A 4 -13.83 1.03 -42.03
CA ASP A 4 -14.33 0.97 -40.67
C ASP A 4 -13.19 0.63 -39.71
N PHE A 5 -12.50 1.66 -39.22
CA PHE A 5 -11.81 1.62 -37.92
C PHE A 5 -12.49 2.61 -36.97
N ALA A 6 -13.82 2.51 -36.87
CA ALA A 6 -14.53 3.11 -35.75
C ALA A 6 -14.19 2.26 -34.52
N CYS A 7 -13.06 2.58 -33.86
CA CYS A 7 -12.88 2.26 -32.45
C CYS A 7 -14.16 2.71 -31.75
N ALA A 8 -14.95 1.76 -31.23
CA ALA A 8 -16.04 2.10 -30.33
C ALA A 8 -15.49 3.07 -29.29
N PRO A 9 -16.10 4.25 -29.06
CA PRO A 9 -15.58 5.19 -28.08
C PRO A 9 -15.59 4.49 -26.72
N ILE A 10 -14.42 4.05 -26.28
CA ILE A 10 -14.25 3.44 -24.96
C ILE A 10 -14.56 4.56 -23.98
N HIS A 11 -15.77 4.55 -23.43
CA HIS A 11 -16.15 5.42 -22.35
C HIS A 11 -15.48 4.90 -21.09
N VAL A 12 -14.21 5.29 -20.89
CA VAL A 12 -13.49 5.01 -19.64
C VAL A 12 -14.00 6.01 -18.61
N ASP A 13 -14.62 5.51 -17.53
CA ASP A 13 -14.90 6.34 -16.36
C ASP A 13 -13.59 6.61 -15.61
N PRO A 14 -13.06 7.85 -15.63
CA PRO A 14 -11.81 8.17 -14.95
C PRO A 14 -11.90 7.94 -13.43
N ARG A 15 -13.09 8.06 -12.83
CA ARG A 15 -13.29 7.78 -11.39
C ARG A 15 -13.19 6.28 -11.10
N GLY A 16 -13.83 5.46 -11.94
CA GLY A 16 -13.74 4.00 -11.87
C GLY A 16 -12.32 3.50 -12.09
N LEU A 17 -11.60 4.06 -13.07
CA LEU A 17 -10.21 3.71 -13.34
C LEU A 17 -9.28 4.08 -12.18
N LEU A 18 -9.47 5.27 -11.61
CA LEU A 18 -8.75 5.71 -10.42
C LEU A 18 -8.99 4.78 -9.22
N LEU A 19 -10.26 4.48 -8.91
CA LEU A 19 -10.61 3.62 -7.78
C LEU A 19 -10.00 2.23 -7.97
N ALA A 20 -10.06 1.68 -9.19
CA ALA A 20 -9.42 0.42 -9.52
C ALA A 20 -7.90 0.48 -9.31
N GLY A 21 -7.23 1.54 -9.77
CA GLY A 21 -5.80 1.76 -9.54
C GLY A 21 -5.43 1.85 -8.06
N ILE A 22 -6.22 2.57 -7.25
CA ILE A 22 -6.04 2.66 -5.80
C ILE A 22 -6.20 1.29 -5.14
N ILE A 23 -7.25 0.55 -5.48
CA ILE A 23 -7.51 -0.78 -4.91
C ILE A 23 -6.38 -1.75 -5.28
N ILE A 24 -5.97 -1.81 -6.55
CA ILE A 24 -4.90 -2.70 -7.02
C ILE A 24 -3.58 -2.34 -6.34
N GLY A 25 -3.23 -1.05 -6.29
CA GLY A 25 -2.01 -0.59 -5.63
C GLY A 25 -2.00 -0.89 -4.13
N ALA A 26 -3.12 -0.63 -3.45
CA ALA A 26 -3.27 -0.94 -2.02
C ALA A 26 -3.19 -2.45 -1.76
N LEU A 27 -3.84 -3.28 -2.59
CA LEU A 27 -3.78 -4.74 -2.47
C LEU A 27 -2.35 -5.27 -2.63
N GLY A 28 -1.60 -4.78 -3.62
CA GLY A 28 -0.21 -5.22 -3.83
C GLY A 28 0.69 -4.92 -2.64
N VAL A 29 0.58 -3.71 -2.09
CA VAL A 29 1.34 -3.31 -0.89
C VAL A 29 0.90 -4.11 0.33
N LEU A 30 -0.40 -4.35 0.51
CA LEU A 30 -0.92 -5.15 1.61
C LEU A 30 -0.48 -6.62 1.51
N ASP A 31 -0.49 -7.21 0.32
CA ASP A 31 -0.04 -8.59 0.10
C ASP A 31 1.43 -8.78 0.45
N ASP A 32 2.29 -7.86 0.00
CA ASP A 32 3.72 -7.85 0.32
C ASP A 32 3.96 -7.76 1.83
N VAL A 33 3.33 -6.78 2.50
CA VAL A 33 3.49 -6.58 3.95
C VAL A 33 2.92 -7.74 4.75
N THR A 34 1.74 -8.24 4.40
CA THR A 34 1.11 -9.33 5.15
C THR A 34 1.91 -10.62 5.01
N THR A 35 2.38 -10.95 3.80
CA THR A 35 3.19 -12.14 3.54
C THR A 35 4.52 -12.08 4.29
N THR A 36 5.23 -10.95 4.22
CA THR A 36 6.51 -10.77 4.93
C THR A 36 6.32 -10.80 6.45
N GLN A 37 5.25 -10.20 6.99
CA GLN A 37 4.96 -10.25 8.42
C GLN A 37 4.61 -11.67 8.91
N VAL A 38 3.79 -12.41 8.16
CA VAL A 38 3.45 -13.79 8.51
C VAL A 38 4.70 -14.66 8.53
N ALA A 39 5.57 -14.55 7.51
CA ALA A 39 6.83 -15.28 7.44
C ALA A 39 7.76 -14.93 8.60
N ALA A 40 7.88 -13.65 8.97
CA ALA A 40 8.70 -13.23 10.11
C ALA A 40 8.20 -13.86 11.43
N VAL A 41 6.90 -13.86 11.68
CA VAL A 41 6.32 -14.48 12.89
C VAL A 41 6.49 -16.00 12.87
N GLU A 42 6.36 -16.63 11.70
CA GLU A 42 6.59 -18.07 11.52
C GLU A 42 8.04 -18.45 11.85
N GLU A 43 9.02 -17.68 11.37
CA GLU A 43 10.44 -17.93 11.68
C GLU A 43 10.73 -17.77 13.17
N VAL A 44 10.15 -16.78 13.85
CA VAL A 44 10.26 -16.66 15.31
C VAL A 44 9.67 -17.89 16.02
N ARG A 45 8.52 -18.40 15.53
CA ARG A 45 7.90 -19.62 16.07
C ARG A 45 8.75 -20.86 15.82
N LYS A 46 9.37 -21.00 14.65
CA LYS A 46 10.29 -22.11 14.33
C LYS A 46 11.54 -22.07 15.20
N ALA A 47 12.12 -20.90 15.39
CA ALA A 47 13.30 -20.70 16.23
C ALA A 47 13.03 -21.00 17.72
N ASN A 48 11.83 -20.67 18.20
CA ASN A 48 11.40 -21.02 19.55
C ASN A 48 9.95 -21.53 19.58
N PRO A 49 9.75 -22.86 19.47
CA PRO A 49 8.43 -23.51 19.48
C PRO A 49 7.67 -23.39 20.81
N SER A 50 8.31 -22.91 21.88
CA SER A 50 7.65 -22.63 23.17
C SER A 50 7.13 -21.19 23.29
N SER A 51 7.41 -20.34 22.28
CA SER A 51 7.01 -18.93 22.30
C SER A 51 5.51 -18.76 22.48
N THR A 52 5.13 -17.95 23.46
CA THR A 52 3.74 -17.55 23.71
C THR A 52 3.26 -16.56 22.66
N PHE A 53 1.94 -16.40 22.53
CA PHE A 53 1.33 -15.38 21.67
C PHE A 53 1.94 -13.99 21.85
N ARG A 54 2.16 -13.55 23.10
CA ARG A 54 2.72 -12.22 23.40
C ARG A 54 4.16 -12.09 22.92
N GLN A 55 4.96 -13.14 23.04
CA GLN A 55 6.35 -13.14 22.56
C GLN A 55 6.39 -13.10 21.03
N LEU A 56 5.56 -13.89 20.35
CA LEU A 56 5.43 -13.86 18.88
C LEU A 56 4.99 -12.49 18.38
N TYR A 57 3.97 -11.90 19.00
CA TYR A 57 3.45 -10.59 18.63
C TYR A 57 4.51 -9.50 18.84
N SER A 58 5.15 -9.47 20.02
CA SER A 58 6.17 -8.45 20.32
C SER A 58 7.37 -8.56 19.39
N ALA A 59 7.84 -9.77 19.09
CA ALA A 59 8.95 -9.99 18.18
C ALA A 59 8.56 -9.58 16.74
N GLY A 60 7.40 -10.01 16.26
CA GLY A 60 6.90 -9.66 14.93
C GLY A 60 6.72 -8.15 14.75
N VAL A 61 6.14 -7.44 15.73
CA VAL A 61 5.98 -5.98 15.67
C VAL A 61 7.33 -5.26 15.67
N SER A 62 8.32 -5.77 16.42
CA SER A 62 9.68 -5.21 16.41
C SER A 62 10.29 -5.26 15.00
N VAL A 63 10.19 -6.43 14.34
CA VAL A 63 10.67 -6.61 12.96
C VAL A 63 9.87 -5.74 11.98
N GLY A 64 8.55 -5.76 12.09
CA GLY A 64 7.67 -4.97 11.22
C GLY A 64 7.91 -3.47 11.31
N ARG A 65 8.23 -2.93 12.49
CA ARG A 65 8.49 -1.50 12.67
C ARG A 65 9.72 -1.01 11.91
N GLU A 66 10.81 -1.79 11.89
CA GLU A 66 12.01 -1.45 11.14
C GLU A 66 11.76 -1.49 9.62
N HIS A 67 10.99 -2.49 9.16
CA HIS A 67 10.65 -2.63 7.75
C HIS A 67 9.68 -1.55 7.26
N VAL A 68 8.66 -1.22 8.05
CA VAL A 68 7.65 -0.20 7.72
C VAL A 68 8.26 1.17 7.51
N ALA A 69 9.24 1.56 8.33
CA ALA A 69 9.91 2.85 8.15
C ALA A 69 10.56 2.97 6.77
N SER A 70 11.20 1.89 6.29
CA SER A 70 11.78 1.84 4.95
C SER A 70 10.72 1.85 3.85
N MET A 71 9.64 1.07 4.01
CA MET A 71 8.54 1.02 3.04
C MET A 71 7.82 2.35 2.89
N ILE A 72 7.57 3.08 3.99
CA ILE A 72 6.98 4.42 3.94
C ILE A 72 7.87 5.36 3.13
N ASN A 73 9.18 5.35 3.36
CA ASN A 73 10.11 6.18 2.61
C ASN A 73 10.06 5.88 1.10
N THR A 74 10.07 4.61 0.73
CA THR A 74 9.96 4.18 -0.67
C THR A 74 8.62 4.59 -1.27
N LEU A 75 7.53 4.49 -0.51
CA LEU A 75 6.19 4.86 -0.96
C LEU A 75 6.07 6.38 -1.18
N VAL A 76 6.66 7.19 -0.30
CA VAL A 76 6.75 8.66 -0.48
C VAL A 76 7.51 9.00 -1.75
N LEU A 77 8.67 8.36 -1.98
CA LEU A 77 9.44 8.53 -3.22
C LEU A 77 8.64 8.14 -4.46
N ALA A 78 7.90 7.02 -4.41
CA ALA A 78 7.05 6.57 -5.50
C ALA A 78 5.91 7.55 -5.80
N TYR A 79 5.23 8.08 -4.78
CA TYR A 79 4.16 9.07 -4.97
C TYR A 79 4.69 10.40 -5.52
N VAL A 80 5.84 10.88 -5.02
CA VAL A 80 6.49 12.08 -5.59
C VAL A 80 6.85 11.85 -7.06
N GLY A 81 7.44 10.70 -7.39
CA GLY A 81 7.77 10.32 -8.76
C GLY A 81 6.55 10.24 -9.67
N ALA A 82 5.46 9.61 -9.20
CA ALA A 82 4.20 9.50 -9.92
C ALA A 82 3.50 10.85 -10.10
N SER A 83 3.74 11.81 -9.20
CA SER A 83 3.20 13.17 -9.27
C SER A 83 3.99 14.09 -10.19
N LEU A 84 5.18 13.70 -10.67
CA LEU A 84 6.02 14.56 -11.53
C LEU A 84 5.30 15.05 -12.80
N PRO A 85 4.54 14.22 -13.55
CA PRO A 85 3.81 14.71 -14.73
C PRO A 85 2.75 15.75 -14.38
N LEU A 86 2.07 15.61 -13.24
CA LEU A 86 1.11 16.59 -12.74
C LEU A 86 1.81 17.91 -12.35
N LEU A 87 2.94 17.82 -11.64
CA LEU A 87 3.76 18.98 -11.29
C LEU A 87 4.29 19.68 -12.55
N LEU A 88 4.71 18.93 -13.56
CA LEU A 88 5.17 19.46 -14.84
C LEU A 88 4.02 20.13 -15.60
N LEU A 89 2.83 19.51 -15.63
CA LEU A 89 1.64 20.08 -16.25
C LEU A 89 1.28 21.43 -15.63
N PHE A 90 1.34 21.55 -14.30
CA PHE A 90 1.10 22.82 -13.61
C PHE A 90 2.23 23.83 -13.80
N SER A 91 3.48 23.38 -13.87
CA SER A 91 4.64 24.24 -14.13
C SER A 91 4.61 24.84 -15.54
N LEU A 92 4.22 24.05 -16.55
CA LEU A 92 4.13 24.47 -17.95
C LEU A 92 2.80 25.16 -18.28
N GLY A 93 1.75 24.95 -17.48
CA GLY A 93 0.39 25.43 -17.74
C GLY A 93 0.20 26.96 -17.66
N GLY A 94 1.15 27.70 -17.07
CA GLY A 94 1.14 29.17 -16.95
C GLY A 94 0.02 29.73 -16.05
N ASP A 95 0.29 30.87 -15.37
CA ASP A 95 -0.59 31.81 -14.62
C ASP A 95 -1.87 31.31 -13.87
N VAL A 96 -2.08 30.01 -13.67
CA VAL A 96 -3.14 29.50 -12.82
C VAL A 96 -2.77 29.85 -11.38
N PRO A 97 -3.61 30.64 -10.66
CA PRO A 97 -3.32 30.99 -9.28
C PRO A 97 -3.14 29.71 -8.45
N ALA A 98 -2.09 29.64 -7.63
CA ALA A 98 -1.78 28.46 -6.83
C ALA A 98 -2.99 27.96 -6.01
N TRP A 99 -3.85 28.87 -5.55
CA TRP A 99 -5.10 28.55 -4.86
C TRP A 99 -6.04 27.65 -5.69
N VAL A 100 -6.15 27.88 -7.01
CA VAL A 100 -6.99 27.09 -7.91
C VAL A 100 -6.43 25.68 -8.07
N THR A 101 -5.11 25.56 -8.22
CA THR A 101 -4.42 24.26 -8.34
C THR A 101 -4.55 23.45 -7.05
N LEU A 102 -4.37 24.07 -5.89
CA LEU A 102 -4.49 23.40 -4.58
C LEU A 102 -5.93 22.93 -4.29
N ASN A 103 -6.94 23.60 -4.86
CA ASN A 103 -8.35 23.20 -4.74
C ASN A 103 -8.83 22.31 -5.89
N SER A 104 -7.93 21.88 -6.77
CA SER A 104 -8.29 20.99 -7.87
C SER A 104 -8.54 19.57 -7.36
N ALA A 105 -9.46 18.87 -8.03
CA ALA A 105 -9.76 17.47 -7.72
C ALA A 105 -8.52 16.57 -7.87
N PHE A 106 -7.67 16.82 -8.87
CA PHE A 106 -6.42 16.07 -9.10
C PHE A 106 -5.43 16.20 -7.93
N PHE A 107 -5.30 17.40 -7.37
CA PHE A 107 -4.40 17.62 -6.24
C PHE A 107 -4.94 16.98 -4.94
N ALA A 108 -6.25 17.14 -4.69
CA ALA A 108 -6.90 16.50 -3.54
C ALA A 108 -6.82 14.97 -3.61
N GLU A 109 -6.98 14.39 -4.81
CA GLU A 109 -6.86 12.96 -5.05
C GLU A 109 -5.48 12.43 -4.65
N GLU A 110 -4.40 13.09 -5.07
CA GLU A 110 -3.02 12.68 -4.77
C GLU A 110 -2.77 12.65 -3.26
N ILE A 111 -3.25 13.67 -2.55
CA ILE A 111 -3.12 13.78 -1.10
C ILE A 111 -3.90 12.65 -0.42
N VAL A 112 -5.17 12.46 -0.77
CA VAL A 112 -6.01 11.41 -0.18
C VAL A 112 -5.40 10.04 -0.45
N ARG A 113 -4.95 9.76 -1.67
CA ARG A 113 -4.29 8.51 -2.05
C ARG A 113 -3.04 8.25 -1.21
N THR A 114 -2.18 9.26 -1.04
CA THR A 114 -0.94 9.16 -0.26
C THR A 114 -1.21 8.91 1.22
N LEU A 115 -2.18 9.65 1.80
CA LEU A 115 -2.56 9.52 3.21
C LEU A 115 -3.19 8.16 3.49
N VAL A 116 -4.15 7.73 2.67
CA VAL A 116 -4.82 6.43 2.82
C VAL A 116 -3.84 5.28 2.62
N GLY A 117 -2.96 5.35 1.62
CA GLY A 117 -1.93 4.34 1.38
C GLY A 117 -0.98 4.18 2.57
N SER A 118 -0.49 5.30 3.10
CA SER A 118 0.43 5.29 4.24
C SER A 118 -0.23 4.84 5.55
N ALA A 119 -1.48 5.25 5.80
CA ALA A 119 -2.27 4.80 6.95
C ALA A 119 -2.58 3.29 6.88
N ALA A 120 -2.95 2.80 5.69
CA ALA A 120 -3.19 1.37 5.46
C ALA A 120 -1.93 0.55 5.77
N LEU A 121 -0.76 1.01 5.34
CA LEU A 121 0.52 0.36 5.61
C LEU A 121 0.85 0.29 7.11
N LEU A 122 0.66 1.41 7.82
CA LEU A 122 0.88 1.48 9.27
C LEU A 122 -0.04 0.52 10.05
N LEU A 123 -1.28 0.34 9.59
CA LEU A 123 -2.24 -0.59 10.20
C LEU A 123 -2.02 -2.04 9.78
N ALA A 124 -1.51 -2.28 8.57
CA ALA A 124 -1.32 -3.63 8.03
C ALA A 124 -0.39 -4.46 8.90
N VAL A 125 0.73 -3.89 9.34
CA VAL A 125 1.71 -4.61 10.17
C VAL A 125 1.13 -5.14 11.49
N PRO A 126 0.60 -4.29 12.40
CA PRO A 126 0.08 -4.81 13.67
C PRO A 126 -1.07 -5.80 13.47
N ILE A 127 -1.91 -5.60 12.45
CA ILE A 127 -3.01 -6.52 12.13
C ILE A 127 -2.48 -7.88 11.65
N ALA A 128 -1.57 -7.88 10.68
CA ALA A 128 -0.97 -9.11 10.14
C ALA A 128 -0.20 -9.87 11.22
N THR A 129 0.63 -9.17 12.01
CA THR A 129 1.38 -9.76 13.11
C THR A 129 0.46 -10.37 14.16
N PHE A 130 -0.64 -9.69 14.51
CA PHE A 130 -1.63 -10.20 15.46
C PHE A 130 -2.25 -11.50 14.95
N LEU A 131 -2.72 -11.52 13.70
CA LEU A 131 -3.36 -12.69 13.10
C LEU A 131 -2.39 -13.86 12.98
N ALA A 132 -1.16 -13.60 12.55
CA ALA A 132 -0.10 -14.62 12.47
C ALA A 132 0.25 -15.19 13.84
N ALA A 133 0.52 -14.34 14.84
CA ALA A 133 0.84 -14.76 16.20
C ALA A 133 -0.29 -15.58 16.81
N TYR A 134 -1.55 -15.18 16.58
CA TYR A 134 -2.71 -15.92 17.05
C TYR A 134 -2.80 -17.30 16.41
N GLY A 135 -2.68 -17.37 15.07
CA GLY A 135 -2.73 -18.63 14.32
C GLY A 135 -1.62 -19.60 14.72
N PHE A 136 -0.38 -19.13 14.82
CA PHE A 136 0.78 -19.96 15.17
C PHE A 136 0.84 -20.33 16.65
N SER A 137 0.25 -19.54 17.56
CA SER A 137 0.15 -19.90 18.97
C SER A 137 -0.81 -21.06 19.24
N LYS A 138 -1.86 -21.21 18.42
CA LYS A 138 -2.86 -22.28 18.55
C LYS A 138 -2.45 -23.60 17.90
N ARG A 139 -1.58 -23.57 16.89
CA ARG A 139 -1.03 -24.79 16.32
C ARG A 139 0.07 -25.33 17.24
N SER A 140 -0.20 -26.44 17.92
CA SER A 140 0.84 -27.40 18.27
C SER A 140 1.49 -27.80 16.95
N PHE A 141 2.71 -27.33 16.73
CA PHE A 141 3.46 -27.64 15.51
C PHE A 141 3.57 -29.17 15.44
N VAL A 142 2.72 -29.79 14.62
CA VAL A 142 2.86 -31.21 14.26
C VAL A 142 4.09 -31.24 13.38
N ALA A 143 5.25 -31.41 14.01
CA ALA A 143 6.47 -31.76 13.31
C ALA A 143 6.26 -33.19 12.77
N ALA A 144 6.08 -33.28 11.46
CA ALA A 144 6.36 -34.48 10.68
C ALA A 144 7.83 -34.46 10.26
#